data_AF-A0A819W7E8-F1
#
_entry.id   AF-A0A819W7E8-F1
#
_cell.length_a   1.000
_cell.length_b   1.000
_cell.length_c   1.000
_cell.angle_alpha   90.00
_cell.angle_beta   90.00
_cell.angle_gamma   90.00
#
_symmetry.space_group_name_H-M   'P 1'
#
loop_
_entity.id
_entity.type
_entity.pdbx_description
1 polymer ?
#
loop_
_entity_poly.entity_id
_entity_poly.type
_entity_poly.pdbx_seq_one_letter_code
_entity_poly.pdbx_strand_id
1 'polypeptide(L)' 'IWDYSWKHFVDHKYGAWYRILTPTNEKYSDEKSPAGKTDYHTMGVCYEVLNVIDKE' A
#
# COMPACT_ATOMS: atom_id res chain seq x y z
N ILE A 1 -8.92 -7.14 4.68
CA ILE A 1 -7.53 -6.64 4.54
C ILE A 1 -7.47 -5.23 3.96
N TRP A 2 -8.23 -4.92 2.90
CA TRP A 2 -8.24 -3.60 2.27
C TRP A 2 -8.57 -2.44 3.21
N ASP A 3 -9.58 -2.55 4.08
CA ASP A 3 -9.93 -1.46 5.02
C ASP A 3 -8.78 -1.06 5.94
N TYR A 4 -8.07 -2.04 6.49
CA TYR A 4 -6.92 -1.79 7.35
C TYR A 4 -5.77 -1.14 6.58
N SER A 5 -5.47 -1.69 5.40
CA SER A 5 -4.44 -1.12 4.52
C SER A 5 -4.77 0.30 4.08
N TRP A 6 -6.02 0.55 3.70
CA TRP A 6 -6.51 1.87 3.31
C TRP A 6 -6.40 2.87 4.45
N LYS A 7 -6.78 2.47 5.67
CA LYS A 7 -6.73 3.33 6.85
C LYS A 7 -5.30 3.65 7.31
N HIS A 8 -4.38 2.70 7.22
CA HIS A 8 -3.09 2.79 7.91
C HIS A 8 -1.86 2.83 6.99
N PHE A 9 -1.90 2.13 5.85
CA PHE A 9 -0.75 2.04 4.95
C PHE A 9 -0.79 3.06 3.81
N VAL A 10 -1.97 3.40 3.30
CA VAL A 10 -2.11 4.37 2.20
C VAL A 10 -1.86 5.78 2.69
N ASP A 11 -0.95 6.49 2.04
CA ASP A 11 -0.76 7.92 2.27
C ASP A 11 -1.76 8.72 1.45
N HIS A 12 -2.84 9.17 2.10
CA HIS A 12 -3.90 9.96 1.46
C HIS A 12 -3.47 11.36 1.03
N LYS A 13 -2.32 11.87 1.51
CA LYS A 13 -1.83 13.21 1.15
C LYS A 13 -0.95 13.17 -0.10
N TYR A 14 -0.06 12.19 -0.18
CA TYR A 14 0.97 12.13 -1.24
C TYR A 14 0.89 10.88 -2.12
N GLY A 15 -0.06 9.99 -1.87
CA GLY A 15 -0.18 8.71 -2.57
C GLY A 15 0.87 7.68 -2.16
N ALA A 16 0.74 6.49 -2.75
CA ALA A 16 1.51 5.28 -2.46
C ALA A 16 1.32 4.76 -1.02
N TRP A 17 2.05 3.69 -0.67
CA TRP A 17 1.93 3.03 0.64
C TRP A 17 3.18 3.25 1.49
N TYR A 18 3.03 3.37 2.81
CA TYR A 18 4.15 3.30 3.75
C TYR A 18 4.74 1.88 3.76
N ARG A 19 6.07 1.77 3.93
CA ARG A 19 6.77 0.49 3.86
C ARG A 19 6.43 -0.45 5.03
N ILE A 20 6.37 0.08 6.24
CA ILE A 20 6.18 -0.70 7.47
C ILE A 20 5.60 0.19 8.57
N LEU A 21 4.71 -0.40 9.38
CA LEU A 21 4.13 0.23 10.56
C LEU A 21 4.56 -0.52 11.83
N THR A 22 4.56 0.19 12.95
CA THR A 22 4.67 -0.41 14.29
C THR A 22 3.43 -1.27 14.59
N PRO A 23 3.45 -2.11 15.65
CA PRO A 23 2.26 -2.86 16.07
C PRO A 23 1.05 -1.99 16.43
N THR A 24 1.25 -0.71 16.75
CA THR A 24 0.20 0.28 17.05
C THR A 24 -0.23 1.11 15.84
N ASN A 25 0.22 0.75 14.63
CA ASN A 25 -0.08 1.40 13.34
C ASN A 25 0.56 2.77 13.12
N GLU A 26 1.65 3.07 13.81
CA GLU A 26 2.45 4.27 13.55
C GLU A 26 3.49 4.00 12.48
N LYS A 27 3.83 5.02 11.69
CA LYS A 27 4.89 4.92 10.68
C LYS A 27 6.24 4.82 11.38
N TYR A 28 7.10 3.89 10.98
CA TYR A 28 8.45 3.80 11.55
C TYR A 28 9.34 5.01 11.18
N SER A 29 9.17 5.56 9.99
CA SER A 29 9.87 6.76 9.52
C SER A 29 9.14 7.36 8.31
N ASP A 30 9.61 8.53 7.85
CA ASP A 30 9.13 9.18 6.62
C ASP A 30 9.80 8.65 5.34
N GLU A 31 10.78 7.74 5.45
CA GLU A 31 11.38 7.08 4.29
C GLU A 31 10.40 6.05 3.69
N LYS A 32 9.49 6.56 2.85
CA LYS A 32 8.39 5.76 2.27
C LYS A 32 8.87 4.65 1.34
N SER A 33 9.91 4.92 0.54
CA SER A 33 10.35 4.06 -0.57
C SER A 33 11.89 4.04 -0.68
N PRO A 34 12.59 3.31 0.21
CA PRO A 34 14.02 3.03 0.04
C PRO A 34 14.26 2.14 -1.19
N ALA A 35 15.54 1.94 -1.54
CA ALA A 35 15.94 1.07 -2.63
C ALA A 35 15.22 -0.29 -2.54
N GLY A 36 14.58 -0.69 -3.64
CA GLY A 36 13.79 -1.92 -3.73
C GLY A 36 12.27 -1.76 -3.56
N LYS A 37 11.78 -0.61 -3.05
CA LYS A 37 10.34 -0.34 -2.99
C LYS A 37 9.94 0.73 -4.00
N THR A 38 9.29 0.28 -5.08
CA THR A 38 8.71 1.14 -6.13
C THR A 38 7.19 1.01 -6.19
N ASP A 39 6.57 0.47 -5.12
CA ASP A 39 5.14 0.16 -5.04
C ASP A 39 4.68 -0.84 -6.12
N TYR A 40 5.62 -1.60 -6.71
CA TYR A 40 5.32 -2.65 -7.70
C TYR A 40 4.41 -3.74 -7.12
N HIS A 41 4.59 -4.11 -5.85
CA HIS A 41 3.73 -5.08 -5.18
C HIS A 41 2.31 -4.55 -5.02
N THR A 42 2.14 -3.32 -4.52
CA THR A 42 0.82 -2.76 -4.25
C THR A 42 0.03 -2.51 -5.53
N MET A 43 0.70 -2.02 -6.58
CA MET A 43 0.07 -1.86 -7.90
C MET A 43 -0.16 -3.23 -8.58
N GLY A 44 0.80 -4.14 -8.50
CA GLY A 44 0.68 -5.49 -9.05
C GLY A 44 -0.49 -6.26 -8.47
N VAL A 45 -0.69 -6.20 -7.14
CA VAL A 45 -1.87 -6.79 -6.48
C VAL A 45 -3.17 -6.16 -7.01
N CYS A 46 -3.24 -4.83 -7.17
CA CYS A 46 -4.42 -4.20 -7.76
C CYS A 46 -4.69 -4.69 -9.19
N TYR A 47 -3.66 -4.75 -10.05
CA TYR A 47 -3.81 -5.23 -11.42
C TYR A 47 -4.22 -6.70 -11.49
N GLU A 48 -3.68 -7.55 -10.61
CA GLU A 48 -4.11 -8.95 -10.54
C GLU A 48 -5.56 -9.09 -10.06
N VAL A 49 -6.00 -8.29 -9.09
CA VAL A 49 -7.41 -8.24 -8.68
C VAL A 49 -8.30 -7.81 -9.85
N LEU A 50 -7.88 -6.82 -10.65
CA LEU A 50 -8.61 -6.37 -11.84
C LEU A 50 -8.76 -7.45 -12.94
N ASN A 51 -7.94 -8.51 -12.92
CA ASN A 51 -8.06 -9.63 -13.85
C ASN A 51 -9.18 -10.60 -13.46
N VAL A 52 -9.61 -10.61 -12.19
CA VAL A 52 -10.55 -11.60 -11.64
C VAL A 52 -11.81 -10.99 -11.02
N ILE A 53 -11.80 -9.68 -10.72
CA ILE A 53 -13.01 -8.97 -10.34
C ILE A 53 -13.84 -8.74 -11.61
N ASP A 54 -15.12 -9.08 -11.54
CA ASP A 54 -16.01 -9.13 -12.71
C ASP A 54 -15.90 -7.87 -13.58
N LYS A 55 -15.68 -8.12 -14.87
CA LYS A 55 -15.85 -7.14 -15.94
C LYS A 55 -17.23 -7.40 -16.50
N GLU A 56 -18.25 -6.72 -15.99
CA GLU A 56 -19.52 -6.64 -16.71
C GLU A 56 -19.29 -6.10 -18.14
#